data_AF-A0AB33VCG5-F1
#
_entry.id   AF-A0AB33VCG5-F1
#
_cell.length_a   1.000
_cell.length_b   1.000
_cell.length_c   1.000
_cell.angle_alpha   90.00
_cell.angle_beta   90.00
_cell.angle_gamma   90.00
#
_symmetry.space_group_name_H-M   'P 1'
#
loop_
_entity.id
_entity.type
_entity.pdbx_description
1 polymer ?
#
loop_
_entity_poly.entity_id
_entity_poly.type
_entity_poly.pdbx_seq_one_letter_code
_entity_poly.pdbx_strand_id
1 'polypeptide(L)'
;MINILLGAPGGGKSYEAVAYHILVALNAGRKVITNLPLLLDAFPPEQRLLLELVTTSKGKPKAVRAASGFLAALRGDDGEDDAPAVVRPFSAVEDYGDSWRHPETGAGPLYVIDECHFALPRTGTRREVAGWYSMHRHEHADVLLITQSYGKVCKDIIDLVQVCYRVRKAVAFGSSNAYIRKVQDGVRGDVVNTSVRKYDKKYYKFYRSHTKSSEAGQELAATDIVPFWRRWPVIGFGLCVVVLVVLLTQVKGNPMDASANTARTRDKQAKAQPSSVTTTTVVTTPASAPVSSPVGSVAPGARKDEHAQGATDSAAAASRAAQHPFSGMGIHVAGWARNGSQGERYVFELSQNGVPVSTLYGDELARAGYKVTAVSPCAAKIDYGTEVHFFARCDLPRQTMSPGGAVDGKPVGDGAAAAAPAST
;
A
#
# COMPACT_ATOMS: atom_id res chain seq x y z
N MET A 1 -8.78 21.20 2.45
CA MET A 1 -8.18 19.96 1.97
C MET A 1 -7.92 19.08 3.18
N ILE A 2 -8.19 17.78 3.06
CA ILE A 2 -7.86 16.81 4.09
C ILE A 2 -6.70 15.96 3.59
N ASN A 3 -5.60 15.96 4.34
CA ASN A 3 -4.41 15.18 4.07
C ASN A 3 -4.15 14.22 5.22
N ILE A 4 -3.50 13.10 4.92
CA ILE A 4 -3.08 12.13 5.94
C ILE A 4 -1.58 11.88 5.87
N LEU A 5 -0.95 11.71 7.01
CA LEU A 5 0.44 11.37 7.17
C LEU A 5 0.55 10.02 7.88
N LEU A 6 1.10 9.04 7.16
CA LEU A 6 1.18 7.64 7.56
C LEU A 6 2.63 7.18 7.73
N GLY A 7 2.88 6.35 8.73
CA GLY A 7 4.19 5.76 8.94
C GLY A 7 4.31 5.00 10.24
N ALA A 8 5.25 4.07 10.32
CA ALA A 8 5.56 3.36 11.56
C ALA A 8 5.98 4.33 12.68
N PRO A 9 5.87 3.94 13.97
CA PRO A 9 6.60 4.60 15.05
C PRO A 9 8.07 4.82 14.66
N GLY A 10 8.62 5.98 15.02
CA GLY A 10 10.01 6.35 14.63
C GLY A 10 10.22 6.67 13.14
N GLY A 11 9.20 6.55 12.29
CA GLY A 11 9.30 6.78 10.84
C GLY A 11 9.43 8.24 10.40
N GLY A 12 9.50 9.20 11.33
CA GLY A 12 9.62 10.63 11.04
C GLY A 12 8.31 11.39 10.85
N LYS A 13 7.17 10.83 11.30
CA LYS A 13 5.85 11.46 11.15
C LYS A 13 5.76 12.86 11.75
N SER A 14 6.05 12.97 13.04
CA SER A 14 6.04 14.24 13.77
C SER A 14 7.08 15.23 13.20
N TYR A 15 8.24 14.73 12.75
CA TYR A 15 9.24 15.56 12.09
C TYR A 15 8.69 16.18 10.79
N GLU A 16 8.12 15.36 9.90
CA GLU A 16 7.55 15.85 8.63
C GLU A 16 6.40 16.83 8.89
N ALA A 17 5.51 16.50 9.83
CA ALA A 17 4.42 17.38 10.23
C ALA A 17 4.92 18.74 10.73
N VAL A 18 5.92 18.78 11.61
CA VAL A 18 6.45 20.06 12.13
C VAL A 18 7.21 20.82 11.05
N ALA A 19 8.17 20.17 10.39
CA ALA A 19 9.10 20.83 9.49
C ALA A 19 8.46 21.34 8.19
N TYR A 20 7.51 20.58 7.63
CA TYR A 20 6.98 20.83 6.29
C TYR A 20 5.48 21.17 6.24
N HIS A 21 4.78 21.12 7.37
CA HIS A 21 3.37 21.52 7.45
C HIS A 21 3.15 22.63 8.47
N ILE A 22 3.47 22.41 9.76
CA ILE A 22 3.22 23.39 10.83
C ILE A 22 4.07 24.64 10.62
N LEU A 23 5.40 24.50 10.51
CA LEU A 23 6.28 25.67 10.33
C LEU A 23 6.01 26.39 9.01
N VAL A 24 5.65 25.67 7.95
CA VAL A 24 5.29 26.28 6.67
C VAL A 24 4.00 27.10 6.80
N ALA A 25 2.98 26.58 7.49
CA ALA A 25 1.74 27.30 7.76
C ALA A 25 1.97 28.53 8.65
N LEU A 26 2.73 28.41 9.74
CA LEU A 26 3.03 29.52 10.64
C LEU A 26 3.86 30.61 9.94
N ASN A 27 4.86 30.24 9.15
CA ASN A 27 5.64 31.19 8.34
C ASN A 27 4.79 31.92 7.30
N ALA A 28 3.72 31.28 6.82
CA ALA A 28 2.74 31.88 5.94
C ALA A 28 1.63 32.64 6.70
N GLY A 29 1.80 32.93 8.00
CA GLY A 29 0.82 33.67 8.80
C GLY A 29 -0.48 32.91 9.07
N ARG A 30 -0.50 31.58 8.89
CA ARG A 30 -1.70 30.75 9.07
C ARG A 30 -1.80 30.18 10.48
N LYS A 31 -2.97 30.32 11.11
CA LYS A 31 -3.27 29.69 12.39
C LYS A 31 -3.18 28.17 12.29
N VAL A 32 -2.51 27.54 13.26
CA VAL A 32 -2.38 26.09 13.40
C VAL A 32 -2.99 25.66 14.72
N ILE A 33 -3.87 24.66 14.68
CA ILE A 33 -4.55 24.07 15.85
C ILE A 33 -4.14 22.60 15.93
N THR A 34 -3.51 22.16 17.02
CA THR A 34 -2.88 20.83 17.08
C THR A 34 -2.84 20.23 18.48
N ASN A 35 -2.84 18.90 18.58
CA ASN A 35 -2.53 18.15 19.81
C ASN A 35 -1.11 17.55 19.78
N LEU A 36 -0.32 17.83 18.74
CA LEU A 36 1.06 17.39 18.64
C LEU A 36 1.89 18.07 19.76
N PRO A 37 2.73 17.34 20.53
CA PRO A 37 3.46 17.92 21.66
C PRO A 37 4.58 18.86 21.18
N LEU A 38 4.23 20.14 21.04
CA LEU A 38 5.12 21.22 20.63
C LEU A 38 5.78 21.91 21.83
N LEU A 39 6.99 22.42 21.61
CA LEU A 39 7.74 23.22 22.58
C LEU A 39 7.54 24.70 22.25
N LEU A 40 6.49 25.31 22.83
CA LEU A 40 6.03 26.67 22.46
C LEU A 40 7.12 27.74 22.61
N ASP A 41 7.98 27.63 23.62
CA ASP A 41 9.09 28.57 23.87
C ASP A 41 10.09 28.63 22.73
N ALA A 42 10.23 27.54 21.96
CA ALA A 42 11.15 27.48 20.84
C ALA A 42 10.63 28.23 19.60
N PHE A 43 9.33 28.53 19.53
CA PHE A 43 8.73 29.31 18.45
C PHE A 43 8.91 30.82 18.69
N PRO A 44 9.05 31.63 17.65
CA PRO A 44 9.00 33.09 17.77
C PRO A 44 7.67 33.59 18.36
N PRO A 45 7.64 34.68 19.15
CA PRO A 45 6.42 35.18 19.79
C PRO A 45 5.24 35.40 18.84
N GLU A 46 5.50 35.95 17.66
CA GLU A 46 4.49 36.19 16.62
C GLU A 46 3.84 34.90 16.11
N GLN A 47 4.59 33.80 16.04
CA GLN A 47 4.07 32.50 15.61
C GLN A 47 3.28 31.81 16.73
N ARG A 48 3.63 32.05 17.99
CA ARG A 48 2.90 31.49 19.15
C ARG A 48 1.47 31.99 19.20
N LEU A 49 1.20 33.23 18.80
CA LEU A 49 -0.16 33.79 18.73
C LEU A 49 -1.05 33.06 17.72
N LEU A 50 -0.44 32.45 16.70
CA LEU A 50 -1.11 31.67 15.66
C LEU A 50 -1.14 30.17 15.99
N LEU A 51 -0.61 29.74 17.13
CA LEU A 51 -0.49 28.34 17.49
C LEU A 51 -1.37 27.99 18.69
N GLU A 52 -2.34 27.12 18.49
CA GLU A 52 -3.24 26.62 19.54
C GLU A 52 -2.95 25.15 19.83
N LEU A 53 -2.53 24.85 21.06
CA LEU A 53 -2.31 23.48 21.52
C LEU A 53 -3.55 22.95 22.22
N VAL A 54 -4.16 21.91 21.67
CA VAL A 54 -5.37 21.26 22.19
C VAL A 54 -4.96 20.02 23.00
N THR A 55 -4.94 20.14 24.33
CA THR A 55 -4.64 19.04 25.26
C THR A 55 -5.88 18.31 25.76
N THR A 56 -7.03 18.99 25.74
CA THR A 56 -8.34 18.47 26.15
C THR A 56 -9.39 18.95 25.15
N SER A 57 -10.43 18.16 24.93
CA SER A 57 -11.54 18.59 24.08
C SER A 57 -12.32 19.73 24.71
N LYS A 58 -12.85 20.63 23.88
CA LYS A 58 -13.79 21.70 24.22
C LYS A 58 -15.21 21.17 24.44
N GLY A 59 -15.54 19.99 23.91
CA GLY A 59 -16.89 19.42 24.00
C GLY A 59 -17.13 18.62 25.28
N LYS A 60 -18.41 18.44 25.62
CA LYS A 60 -18.80 17.65 26.80
C LYS A 60 -18.47 16.16 26.61
N PRO A 61 -18.10 15.45 27.70
CA PRO A 61 -17.99 14.00 27.66
C PRO A 61 -19.34 13.41 27.28
N LYS A 62 -19.34 12.52 26.28
CA LYS A 62 -20.50 11.67 26.05
C LYS A 62 -20.34 10.46 26.96
N ALA A 63 -21.28 10.24 27.87
CA ALA A 63 -21.34 9.01 28.66
C ALA A 63 -21.28 7.83 27.68
N VAL A 64 -20.21 7.05 27.76
CA VAL A 64 -20.16 5.76 27.10
C VAL A 64 -21.05 4.90 27.96
N ARG A 65 -22.26 4.55 27.48
CA ARG A 65 -23.02 3.48 28.13
C ARG A 65 -22.08 2.28 28.17
N ALA A 66 -21.60 1.91 29.36
CA ALA A 66 -21.02 0.61 29.57
C ALA A 66 -21.99 -0.40 28.95
N ALA A 67 -21.48 -1.40 28.24
CA ALA A 67 -22.32 -2.38 27.60
C ALA A 67 -23.09 -3.15 28.69
N SER A 68 -24.25 -2.62 29.09
CA SER A 68 -25.22 -3.23 29.99
C SER A 68 -25.93 -4.33 29.20
N GLY A 69 -25.17 -5.35 28.84
CA GLY A 69 -25.63 -6.56 28.19
C GLY A 69 -25.76 -7.67 29.20
N PHE A 70 -26.64 -8.62 28.92
CA PHE A 70 -26.87 -9.87 29.67
C PHE A 70 -25.59 -10.59 30.13
N LEU A 71 -24.48 -10.44 29.38
CA LEU A 71 -23.18 -11.04 29.72
C LEU A 71 -22.45 -10.36 30.89
N ALA A 72 -22.68 -9.06 31.14
CA ALA A 72 -22.16 -8.34 32.31
C ALA A 72 -22.95 -8.73 33.57
N ALA A 73 -24.28 -8.84 33.45
CA ALA A 73 -25.15 -9.32 34.52
C ALA A 73 -24.81 -10.77 34.95
N LEU A 74 -24.43 -11.64 34.00
CA LEU A 74 -23.98 -13.01 34.30
C LEU A 74 -22.63 -13.09 35.01
N ARG A 75 -21.81 -12.03 34.98
CA ARG A 75 -20.51 -11.98 35.65
C ARG A 75 -20.56 -11.38 37.06
N GLY A 76 -21.75 -11.00 37.54
CA GLY A 76 -21.92 -10.38 38.85
C GLY A 76 -21.20 -9.03 38.99
N ASP A 77 -21.00 -8.35 37.86
CA ASP A 77 -20.35 -7.04 37.82
C ASP A 77 -21.45 -5.98 38.00
N ASP A 78 -21.86 -5.79 39.25
CA ASP A 78 -22.83 -4.75 39.67
C ASP A 78 -22.18 -3.35 39.72
N GLY A 79 -21.01 -3.19 39.08
CA GLY A 79 -20.23 -1.97 39.04
C GLY A 79 -20.80 -0.96 38.04
N GLU A 80 -21.74 -0.15 38.49
CA GLU A 80 -22.01 1.18 37.93
C GLU A 80 -20.86 2.14 38.29
N ASP A 81 -19.64 1.80 37.87
CA ASP A 81 -18.54 2.73 37.85
C ASP A 81 -18.46 3.30 36.43
N ASP A 82 -19.17 4.41 36.23
CA ASP A 82 -19.00 5.29 35.07
C ASP A 82 -17.52 5.72 35.02
N ALA A 83 -16.67 4.92 34.36
CA ALA A 83 -15.32 5.32 34.06
C ALA A 83 -15.40 6.69 33.36
N PRO A 84 -14.72 7.74 33.86
CA PRO A 84 -14.90 9.09 33.34
C PRO A 84 -14.64 9.04 31.84
N ALA A 85 -15.66 9.39 31.05
CA ALA A 85 -15.57 9.34 29.60
C ALA A 85 -14.38 10.22 29.18
N VAL A 86 -13.26 9.59 28.84
CA VAL A 86 -12.02 10.29 28.54
C VAL A 86 -12.24 11.06 27.24
N VAL A 87 -12.51 12.36 27.35
CA VAL A 87 -12.73 13.23 26.20
C VAL A 87 -11.38 13.55 25.58
N ARG A 88 -11.05 12.80 24.52
CA ARG A 88 -9.80 12.99 23.78
C ARG A 88 -9.86 14.32 23.02
N PRO A 89 -8.74 15.04 22.86
CA PRO A 89 -8.65 16.19 21.95
C PRO A 89 -9.23 15.85 20.58
N PHE A 90 -9.97 16.77 19.97
CA PHE A 90 -10.59 16.61 18.65
C PHE A 90 -11.67 15.51 18.56
N SER A 91 -12.21 15.04 19.69
CA SER A 91 -13.29 14.05 19.71
C SER A 91 -14.69 14.67 19.65
N ALA A 92 -14.80 15.99 19.73
CA ALA A 92 -16.06 16.73 19.73
C ALA A 92 -16.09 17.79 18.62
N VAL A 93 -17.29 18.19 18.19
CA VAL A 93 -17.44 19.15 17.07
C VAL A 93 -16.96 20.54 17.46
N GLU A 94 -17.04 20.87 18.75
CA GLU A 94 -16.60 22.13 19.34
C GLU A 94 -15.07 22.31 19.30
N ASP A 95 -14.31 21.24 19.03
CA ASP A 95 -12.86 21.31 18.80
C ASP A 95 -12.53 21.91 17.41
N TYR A 96 -13.54 22.07 16.56
CA TYR A 96 -13.44 22.60 15.21
C TYR A 96 -14.26 23.90 15.08
N GLY A 97 -14.46 24.42 13.87
CA GLY A 97 -15.32 25.59 13.66
C GLY A 97 -14.68 26.94 13.97
N ASP A 98 -13.36 27.02 14.15
CA ASP A 98 -12.69 28.26 14.53
C ASP A 98 -12.91 29.39 13.49
N SER A 99 -13.26 30.57 14.00
CA SER A 99 -13.63 31.74 13.19
C SER A 99 -12.42 32.49 12.62
N TRP A 100 -11.19 32.12 12.98
CA TRP A 100 -9.98 32.78 12.48
C TRP A 100 -9.88 32.67 10.96
N ARG A 101 -9.50 33.76 10.31
CA ARG A 101 -9.24 33.84 8.87
C ARG A 101 -7.94 34.58 8.62
N HIS A 102 -7.18 34.11 7.64
CA HIS A 102 -5.96 34.78 7.23
C HIS A 102 -6.28 36.16 6.65
N PRO A 103 -5.56 37.24 7.05
CA PRO A 103 -5.90 38.61 6.66
C PRO A 103 -5.86 38.85 5.15
N GLU A 104 -4.88 38.26 4.45
CA GLU A 104 -4.74 38.45 2.99
C GLU A 104 -5.51 37.42 2.15
N THR A 105 -5.37 36.12 2.45
CA THR A 105 -5.91 35.04 1.62
C THR A 105 -7.34 34.62 2.00
N GLY A 106 -7.84 35.02 3.17
CA GLY A 106 -9.12 34.56 3.71
C GLY A 106 -9.13 33.07 4.11
N ALA A 107 -7.99 32.36 4.04
CA ALA A 107 -7.90 30.95 4.39
C ALA A 107 -8.20 30.73 5.89
N GLY A 108 -8.88 29.64 6.21
CA GLY A 108 -9.12 29.21 7.59
C GLY A 108 -7.90 28.54 8.22
N PRO A 109 -8.02 28.10 9.49
CA PRO A 109 -6.91 27.45 10.20
C PRO A 109 -6.51 26.11 9.57
N LEU A 110 -5.31 25.65 9.93
CA LEU A 110 -4.83 24.30 9.67
C LEU A 110 -4.93 23.47 10.95
N TYR A 111 -5.75 22.42 10.93
CA TYR A 111 -5.84 21.45 12.01
C TYR A 111 -4.79 20.35 11.79
N VAL A 112 -3.91 20.12 12.76
CA VAL A 112 -2.91 19.04 12.71
C VAL A 112 -3.16 18.08 13.87
N ILE A 113 -3.66 16.89 13.56
CA ILE A 113 -4.15 15.95 14.59
C ILE A 113 -3.21 14.75 14.66
N ASP A 114 -2.39 14.72 15.71
CA ASP A 114 -1.52 13.58 16.02
C ASP A 114 -2.28 12.43 16.65
N GLU A 115 -1.89 11.21 16.27
CA GLU A 115 -2.57 9.96 16.57
C GLU A 115 -4.10 10.06 16.46
N CYS A 116 -4.56 10.59 15.31
CA CYS A 116 -5.95 10.95 15.09
C CYS A 116 -6.94 9.78 15.26
N HIS A 117 -6.47 8.53 15.21
CA HIS A 117 -7.29 7.34 15.44
C HIS A 117 -7.85 7.24 16.87
N PHE A 118 -7.31 7.97 17.84
CA PHE A 118 -7.90 8.09 19.18
C PHE A 118 -9.11 9.02 19.22
N ALA A 119 -9.05 10.11 18.47
CA ALA A 119 -10.12 11.11 18.39
C ALA A 119 -11.21 10.69 17.39
N LEU A 120 -10.79 10.02 16.31
CA LEU A 120 -11.59 9.67 15.14
C LEU A 120 -11.53 8.15 14.89
N PRO A 121 -11.88 7.30 15.87
CA PRO A 121 -11.77 5.85 15.73
C PRO A 121 -12.68 5.31 14.63
N ARG A 122 -12.29 4.19 14.02
CA ARG A 122 -13.07 3.48 12.97
C ARG A 122 -14.54 3.34 13.34
N THR A 123 -14.81 2.99 14.59
CA THR A 123 -16.15 2.88 15.16
C THR A 123 -16.25 3.82 16.36
N GLY A 124 -17.36 4.54 16.50
CA GLY A 124 -17.62 5.43 17.64
C GLY A 124 -17.25 6.90 17.42
N THR A 125 -16.77 7.28 16.22
CA THR A 125 -16.62 8.70 15.84
C THR A 125 -18.00 9.39 15.88
N ARG A 126 -18.08 10.56 16.53
CA ARG A 126 -19.34 11.31 16.64
C ARG A 126 -19.82 11.75 15.25
N ARG A 127 -21.12 11.59 14.98
CA ARG A 127 -21.72 11.97 13.68
C ARG A 127 -21.52 13.44 13.34
N GLU A 128 -21.60 14.32 14.34
CA GLU A 128 -21.37 15.76 14.19
C GLU A 128 -19.94 16.06 13.73
N VAL A 129 -18.95 15.35 14.29
CA VAL A 129 -17.55 15.48 13.87
C VAL A 129 -17.39 15.00 12.42
N ALA A 130 -17.91 13.83 12.07
CA ALA A 130 -17.88 13.35 10.68
C ALA A 130 -18.58 14.32 9.71
N GLY A 131 -19.71 14.91 10.13
CA GLY A 131 -20.43 15.95 9.38
C GLY A 131 -19.59 17.20 9.16
N TRP A 132 -18.86 17.66 10.18
CA TRP A 132 -17.92 18.77 10.04
C TRP A 132 -16.81 18.46 9.02
N TYR A 133 -16.23 17.25 9.06
CA TYR A 133 -15.23 16.82 8.07
C TYR A 133 -15.77 16.88 6.64
N SER A 134 -17.02 16.49 6.40
CA SER A 134 -17.63 16.62 5.06
C SER A 134 -17.80 18.08 4.61
N MET A 135 -17.97 19.00 5.57
CA MET A 135 -18.23 20.42 5.33
C MET A 135 -17.00 21.33 5.54
N HIS A 136 -15.83 20.78 5.83
CA HIS A 136 -14.63 21.52 6.25
C HIS A 136 -14.22 22.64 5.25
N ARG A 137 -14.57 22.48 3.96
CA ARG A 137 -14.29 23.46 2.89
C ARG A 137 -15.10 24.75 3.02
N HIS A 138 -16.31 24.67 3.58
CA HIS A 138 -17.16 25.85 3.81
C HIS A 138 -16.56 26.79 4.86
N GLU A 139 -15.75 26.26 5.76
CA GLU A 139 -15.02 27.03 6.76
C GLU A 139 -13.60 27.42 6.29
N HIS A 140 -13.24 27.11 5.05
CA HIS A 140 -11.89 27.29 4.50
C HIS A 140 -10.80 26.61 5.35
N ALA A 141 -11.16 25.59 6.12
CA ALA A 141 -10.26 24.85 6.99
C ALA A 141 -9.53 23.74 6.21
N ASP A 142 -8.27 23.51 6.56
CA ASP A 142 -7.52 22.33 6.12
C ASP A 142 -7.20 21.43 7.31
N VAL A 143 -7.06 20.13 7.04
CA VAL A 143 -6.77 19.14 8.06
C VAL A 143 -5.60 18.27 7.62
N LEU A 144 -4.63 18.09 8.52
CA LEU A 144 -3.57 17.10 8.44
C LEU A 144 -3.76 16.07 9.54
N LEU A 145 -4.19 14.88 9.16
CA LEU A 145 -4.33 13.72 10.04
C LEU A 145 -3.00 12.98 10.13
N ILE A 146 -2.55 12.61 11.33
CA ILE A 146 -1.33 11.82 11.52
C ILE A 146 -1.72 10.53 12.23
N THR A 147 -1.35 9.39 11.66
CA THR A 147 -1.61 8.08 12.26
C THR A 147 -0.63 7.03 11.75
N GLN A 148 -0.49 5.93 12.47
CA GLN A 148 0.28 4.78 12.02
C GLN A 148 -0.47 3.96 10.97
N SER A 149 -1.80 3.87 11.12
CA SER A 149 -2.68 3.12 10.23
C SER A 149 -4.00 3.86 10.05
N TYR A 150 -4.32 4.15 8.79
CA TYR A 150 -5.61 4.73 8.41
C TYR A 150 -6.79 3.77 8.65
N GLY A 151 -6.55 2.44 8.70
CA GLY A 151 -7.60 1.45 8.94
C GLY A 151 -8.21 1.54 10.34
N LYS A 152 -7.55 2.25 11.26
CA LYS A 152 -8.06 2.53 12.62
C LYS A 152 -8.91 3.79 12.71
N VAL A 153 -8.99 4.57 11.62
CA VAL A 153 -9.71 5.84 11.56
C VAL A 153 -11.11 5.64 10.96
N CYS A 154 -12.06 6.51 11.30
CA CYS A 154 -13.41 6.54 10.71
C CYS A 154 -13.36 6.49 9.18
N LYS A 155 -14.11 5.57 8.57
CA LYS A 155 -14.12 5.37 7.12
C LYS A 155 -14.57 6.62 6.36
N ASP A 156 -15.63 7.29 6.84
CA ASP A 156 -16.20 8.48 6.20
C ASP A 156 -15.16 9.59 6.08
N ILE A 157 -14.29 9.75 7.09
CA ILE A 157 -13.21 10.74 7.07
C ILE A 157 -12.06 10.30 6.15
N ILE A 158 -11.72 9.01 6.16
CA ILE A 158 -10.66 8.46 5.30
C ILE A 158 -11.01 8.59 3.81
N ASP A 159 -12.27 8.42 3.45
CA ASP A 159 -12.72 8.54 2.07
C ASP A 159 -12.65 9.99 1.55
N LEU A 160 -12.60 11.00 2.43
CA LEU A 160 -12.43 12.42 2.09
C LEU A 160 -10.95 12.84 1.94
N VAL A 161 -10.00 11.97 2.28
CA VAL A 161 -8.56 12.28 2.20
C VAL A 161 -8.12 12.42 0.76
N GLN A 162 -7.46 13.53 0.44
CA GLN A 162 -7.01 13.87 -0.91
C GLN A 162 -5.54 13.49 -1.13
N VAL A 163 -4.67 13.77 -0.16
CA VAL A 163 -3.24 13.45 -0.28
C VAL A 163 -2.79 12.62 0.90
N CYS A 164 -2.08 11.54 0.62
CA CYS A 164 -1.44 10.69 1.62
C CYS A 164 0.08 10.79 1.54
N TYR A 165 0.69 11.21 2.64
CA TYR A 165 2.13 11.22 2.84
C TYR A 165 2.55 9.97 3.61
N ARG A 166 3.18 9.00 2.94
CA ARG A 166 3.79 7.84 3.61
C ARG A 166 5.25 8.10 3.91
N VAL A 167 5.60 8.15 5.19
CA VAL A 167 6.98 8.30 5.66
C VAL A 167 7.53 6.98 6.19
N ARG A 168 8.76 6.65 5.79
CA ARG A 168 9.50 5.46 6.25
C ARG A 168 10.96 5.81 6.46
N LYS A 169 11.57 5.33 7.54
CA LYS A 169 13.02 5.49 7.79
C LYS A 169 13.82 4.85 6.64
N ALA A 170 14.86 5.52 6.16
CA ALA A 170 15.67 5.08 5.01
C ALA A 170 16.70 3.99 5.40
N VAL A 171 16.27 2.98 6.17
CA VAL A 171 17.17 1.94 6.73
C VAL A 171 17.83 1.10 5.63
N ALA A 172 17.12 0.85 4.52
CA ALA A 172 17.64 0.10 3.38
C ALA A 172 18.86 0.74 2.71
N PHE A 173 19.08 2.04 2.92
CA PHE A 173 20.24 2.79 2.43
C PHE A 173 21.29 3.00 3.53
N GLY A 174 21.30 2.21 4.61
CA GLY A 174 22.33 2.29 5.66
C GLY A 174 22.46 3.64 6.37
N SER A 175 21.52 4.57 6.16
CA SER A 175 21.53 5.92 6.73
C SER A 175 20.40 6.06 7.73
N SER A 176 20.77 6.26 9.00
CA SER A 176 19.83 6.57 10.09
C SER A 176 19.29 7.99 10.04
N ASN A 177 19.90 8.87 9.22
CA ASN A 177 19.67 10.32 9.21
C ASN A 177 18.74 10.78 8.09
N ALA A 178 18.08 9.86 7.40
CA ALA A 178 17.16 10.16 6.32
C ALA A 178 15.89 9.31 6.39
N TYR A 179 14.84 9.79 5.73
CA TYR A 179 13.58 9.10 5.54
C TYR A 179 13.09 9.26 4.11
N ILE A 180 12.33 8.27 3.66
CA ILE A 180 11.68 8.25 2.37
C ILE A 180 10.25 8.77 2.59
N ARG A 181 9.88 9.81 1.85
CA ARG A 181 8.53 10.34 1.77
C ARG A 181 7.93 9.97 0.42
N LYS A 182 6.86 9.17 0.45
CA LYS A 182 6.03 8.87 -0.71
C LYS A 182 4.74 9.68 -0.63
N VAL A 183 4.41 10.40 -1.68
CA VAL A 183 3.17 11.14 -1.85
C VAL A 183 2.24 10.29 -2.71
N GLN A 184 1.03 10.06 -2.24
CA GLN A 184 -0.01 9.30 -2.93
C GLN A 184 -1.27 10.12 -3.09
N ASP A 185 -2.02 9.84 -4.16
CA ASP A 185 -3.36 10.36 -4.35
C ASP A 185 -4.37 9.52 -3.52
N GLY A 186 -5.02 10.17 -2.57
CA GLY A 186 -5.78 9.51 -1.52
C GLY A 186 -4.97 8.47 -0.74
N VAL A 187 -5.65 7.63 0.04
CA VAL A 187 -4.98 6.64 0.91
C VAL A 187 -4.60 5.35 0.18
N ARG A 188 -5.32 5.05 -0.91
CA ARG A 188 -5.22 3.80 -1.69
C ARG A 188 -4.83 4.03 -3.16
N GLY A 189 -4.63 5.27 -3.60
CA GLY A 189 -4.23 5.55 -4.98
C GLY A 189 -2.73 5.43 -5.21
N ASP A 190 -2.33 5.81 -6.42
CA ASP A 190 -0.97 5.63 -6.90
C ASP A 190 0.03 6.57 -6.22
N VAL A 191 1.30 6.14 -6.21
CA VAL A 191 2.40 6.96 -5.71
C VAL A 191 2.78 7.98 -6.77
N VAL A 192 2.39 9.23 -6.53
CA VAL A 192 2.69 10.37 -7.40
C VAL A 192 4.16 10.79 -7.31
N ASN A 193 4.75 10.75 -6.11
CA ASN A 193 6.13 11.20 -5.91
C ASN A 193 6.82 10.41 -4.80
N THR A 194 8.08 10.02 -5.00
CA THR A 194 8.94 9.47 -3.95
C THR A 194 10.18 10.34 -3.80
N SER A 195 10.41 10.85 -2.60
CA SER A 195 11.55 11.70 -2.28
C SER A 195 12.29 11.18 -1.05
N VAL A 196 13.62 11.26 -1.06
CA VAL A 196 14.44 10.97 0.12
C VAL A 196 14.79 12.30 0.78
N ARG A 197 14.44 12.46 2.05
CA ARG A 197 14.69 13.67 2.84
C ARG A 197 15.64 13.36 3.99
N LYS A 198 16.50 14.32 4.31
CA LYS A 198 17.40 14.23 5.47
C LYS A 198 16.75 14.89 6.68
N TYR A 199 17.00 14.33 7.85
CA TYR A 199 16.63 14.97 9.11
C TYR A 199 17.58 16.13 9.39
N ASP A 200 17.00 17.31 9.61
CA ASP A 200 17.73 18.51 10.03
C ASP A 200 17.53 18.70 11.53
N LYS A 201 18.65 18.82 12.25
CA LYS A 201 18.65 18.91 13.72
C LYS A 201 17.90 20.14 14.22
N LYS A 202 17.86 21.22 13.44
CA LYS A 202 17.24 22.49 13.84
C LYS A 202 15.75 22.38 14.15
N TYR A 203 15.06 21.38 13.59
CA TYR A 203 13.62 21.22 13.80
C TYR A 203 13.27 20.46 15.07
N TYR A 204 14.18 19.67 15.64
CA TYR A 204 13.91 18.91 16.87
C TYR A 204 13.70 19.79 18.10
N LYS A 205 14.11 21.07 18.05
CA LYS A 205 13.87 22.02 19.16
C LYS A 205 12.40 22.41 19.30
N PHE A 206 11.57 22.20 18.27
CA PHE A 206 10.18 22.66 18.25
C PHE A 206 9.18 21.63 18.80
N TYR A 207 9.59 20.38 19.03
CA TYR A 207 8.67 19.31 19.43
C TYR A 207 9.35 18.19 20.21
N ARG A 208 8.58 17.45 21.01
CA ARG A 208 9.07 16.24 21.70
C ARG A 208 8.75 15.00 20.87
N SER A 209 9.77 14.28 20.42
CA SER A 209 9.57 12.97 19.78
C SER A 209 9.48 11.87 20.85
N HIS A 210 8.36 11.16 20.92
CA HIS A 210 8.15 10.01 21.83
C HIS A 210 9.15 8.85 21.61
N THR A 211 9.91 8.84 20.52
CA THR A 211 10.98 7.86 20.26
C THR A 211 12.37 8.31 20.73
N LYS A 212 12.47 9.43 21.46
CA LYS A 212 13.71 9.94 22.07
C LYS A 212 13.52 10.35 23.54
N SER A 213 12.51 9.84 24.22
CA SER A 213 12.51 9.93 25.69
C SER A 213 13.68 9.10 26.20
N SER A 214 14.64 9.80 26.82
CA SER A 214 15.59 9.36 27.84
C SER A 214 15.63 7.85 28.11
N GLU A 215 16.78 7.23 27.86
CA GLU A 215 17.00 5.77 27.79
C GLU A 215 16.51 5.16 26.47
N ALA A 216 17.21 5.57 25.41
CA ALA A 216 17.24 4.82 24.17
C ALA A 216 17.81 3.42 24.45
N GLY A 217 16.95 2.48 24.85
CA GLY A 217 17.11 1.09 24.44
C GLY A 217 17.31 1.17 22.93
N GLN A 218 18.56 0.97 22.50
CA GLN A 218 18.93 1.02 21.10
C GLN A 218 17.90 0.16 20.38
N GLU A 219 17.04 0.79 19.56
CA GLU A 219 16.24 0.03 18.60
C GLU A 219 17.27 -0.80 17.85
N LEU A 220 17.34 -2.09 18.15
CA LEU A 220 18.25 -3.04 17.53
C LEU A 220 18.05 -2.83 16.05
N ALA A 221 19.00 -2.12 15.41
CA ALA A 221 18.94 -1.87 13.99
C ALA A 221 18.84 -3.26 13.39
N ALA A 222 17.69 -3.59 12.79
CA ALA A 222 17.41 -4.95 12.34
C ALA A 222 18.64 -5.45 11.60
N THR A 223 19.37 -6.38 12.23
CA THR A 223 20.75 -6.74 11.87
C THR A 223 20.81 -7.32 10.46
N ASP A 224 19.64 -7.69 9.93
CA ASP A 224 19.40 -8.32 8.65
C ASP A 224 19.23 -7.33 7.47
N ILE A 225 19.24 -6.01 7.71
CA ILE A 225 19.16 -5.03 6.62
C ILE A 225 20.58 -4.72 6.13
N VAL A 226 21.10 -5.58 5.23
CA VAL A 226 22.37 -5.34 4.55
C VAL A 226 22.20 -4.16 3.58
N PRO A 227 22.96 -3.05 3.75
CA PRO A 227 22.94 -1.92 2.83
C PRO A 227 23.21 -2.38 1.39
N PHE A 228 22.54 -1.79 0.40
CA PHE A 228 22.59 -2.33 -0.97
C PHE A 228 24.02 -2.44 -1.54
N TRP A 229 24.94 -1.55 -1.16
CA TRP A 229 26.35 -1.56 -1.57
C TRP A 229 27.18 -2.69 -0.96
N ARG A 230 26.70 -3.32 0.11
CA ARG A 230 27.34 -4.51 0.71
C ARG A 230 26.82 -5.82 0.12
N ARG A 231 25.92 -5.77 -0.87
CA ARG A 231 25.40 -6.97 -1.54
C ARG A 231 26.43 -7.51 -2.52
N TRP A 232 26.51 -8.84 -2.61
CA TRP A 232 27.48 -9.56 -3.43
C TRP A 232 27.49 -9.17 -4.92
N PRO A 233 26.35 -8.85 -5.57
CA PRO A 233 26.37 -8.37 -6.96
C PRO A 233 27.11 -7.04 -7.15
N VAL A 234 27.06 -6.14 -6.17
CA VAL A 234 27.74 -4.83 -6.24
C VAL A 234 29.24 -4.98 -5.99
N ILE A 235 29.61 -5.82 -5.02
CA ILE A 235 31.02 -6.17 -4.75
C ILE A 235 31.62 -6.92 -5.94
N GLY A 236 30.88 -7.89 -6.48
CA GLY A 236 31.27 -8.67 -7.66
C GLY A 236 31.42 -7.80 -8.90
N PHE A 237 30.51 -6.85 -9.14
CA PHE A 237 30.66 -5.87 -10.21
C PHE A 237 31.92 -5.01 -10.03
N GLY A 238 32.18 -4.49 -8.82
CA GLY A 238 33.39 -3.73 -8.52
C GLY A 238 34.66 -4.55 -8.77
N LEU A 239 34.68 -5.82 -8.36
CA LEU A 239 35.82 -6.72 -8.57
C LEU A 239 36.01 -7.04 -10.05
N CYS A 240 34.93 -7.30 -10.80
CA CYS A 240 34.99 -7.48 -12.25
C CYS A 240 35.51 -6.24 -12.98
N VAL A 241 35.14 -5.03 -12.55
CA VAL A 241 35.67 -3.77 -13.11
C VAL A 241 37.16 -3.65 -12.84
N VAL A 242 37.63 -3.98 -11.63
CA VAL A 242 39.06 -3.97 -11.31
C VAL A 242 39.81 -5.01 -12.15
N VAL A 243 39.28 -6.23 -12.27
CA VAL A 243 39.86 -7.28 -13.12
C VAL A 243 39.89 -6.85 -14.60
N LEU A 244 38.82 -6.21 -15.09
CA LEU A 244 38.77 -5.66 -16.45
C LEU A 244 39.86 -4.59 -16.67
N VAL A 245 40.04 -3.67 -15.72
CA VAL A 245 41.08 -2.62 -15.81
C VAL A 245 42.49 -3.23 -15.77
N VAL A 246 42.71 -4.25 -14.93
CA VAL A 246 43.99 -4.98 -14.90
C VAL A 246 44.22 -5.74 -16.21
N LEU A 247 43.20 -6.38 -16.76
CA LEU A 247 43.30 -7.04 -18.07
C LEU A 247 43.61 -6.03 -19.18
N LEU A 248 42.92 -4.89 -19.22
CA LEU A 248 43.17 -3.83 -20.21
C LEU A 248 44.56 -3.21 -20.10
N THR A 249 45.18 -3.19 -18.92
CA THR A 249 46.55 -2.68 -18.72
C THR A 249 47.63 -3.74 -19.00
N GLN A 250 47.28 -5.03 -18.96
CA GLN A 250 48.19 -6.15 -19.25
C GLN A 250 48.09 -6.66 -20.70
N VAL A 251 47.06 -6.23 -21.46
CA VAL A 251 47.00 -6.48 -22.90
C VAL A 251 48.05 -5.60 -23.58
N LYS A 252 49.19 -6.23 -23.90
CA LYS A 252 50.23 -5.70 -24.80
C LYS A 252 49.66 -5.63 -26.22
N GLY A 253 48.87 -4.59 -26.50
CA GLY A 253 48.23 -4.35 -27.79
C GLY A 253 46.93 -3.59 -27.62
N ASN A 254 46.95 -2.28 -27.89
CA ASN A 254 45.77 -1.43 -27.88
C ASN A 254 44.71 -2.02 -28.84
N PRO A 255 43.51 -2.44 -28.36
CA PRO A 255 42.46 -2.95 -29.25
C PRO A 255 41.84 -1.87 -30.16
N MET A 256 42.27 -0.61 -30.04
CA MET A 256 41.96 0.48 -30.96
C MET A 256 43.09 0.83 -31.96
N ASP A 257 44.16 0.02 -32.04
CA ASP A 257 45.14 0.18 -33.12
C ASP A 257 44.66 -0.54 -34.38
N ALA A 258 43.93 0.20 -35.22
CA ALA A 258 43.44 -0.22 -36.54
C ALA A 258 44.54 -0.67 -37.52
N SER A 259 45.83 -0.55 -37.16
CA SER A 259 46.97 -0.92 -38.00
C SER A 259 47.36 -2.40 -37.92
N ALA A 260 46.96 -3.15 -36.89
CA ALA A 260 47.36 -4.56 -36.75
C ALA A 260 46.50 -5.54 -37.57
N ASN A 261 45.28 -5.15 -37.96
CA ASN A 261 44.37 -5.99 -38.74
C ASN A 261 44.55 -5.86 -40.27
N THR A 262 45.31 -4.88 -40.76
CA THR A 262 45.60 -4.71 -42.19
C THR A 262 46.70 -5.65 -42.69
N ALA A 263 47.54 -6.18 -41.79
CA ALA A 263 48.64 -7.07 -42.15
C ALA A 263 48.20 -8.52 -42.40
N ARG A 264 47.07 -8.97 -41.81
CA ARG A 264 46.59 -10.36 -41.96
C ARG A 264 45.70 -10.59 -43.19
N THR A 265 45.22 -9.54 -43.84
CA THR A 265 44.39 -9.65 -45.05
C THR A 265 45.20 -9.62 -46.35
N ARG A 266 46.49 -9.23 -46.33
CA ARG A 266 47.32 -9.20 -47.54
C ARG A 266 47.86 -10.56 -47.98
N ASP A 267 48.03 -11.52 -47.07
CA ASP A 267 48.60 -12.85 -47.42
C ASP A 267 47.60 -13.80 -48.10
N LYS A 268 46.29 -13.52 -48.01
CA LYS A 268 45.27 -14.37 -48.66
C LYS A 268 44.88 -13.94 -50.08
N GLN A 269 45.45 -12.85 -50.60
CA GLN A 269 45.14 -12.34 -51.95
C GLN A 269 46.30 -12.53 -52.95
N ALA A 270 47.16 -13.52 -52.74
CA ALA A 270 48.24 -13.88 -53.66
C ALA A 270 47.97 -15.16 -54.48
N LYS A 271 46.70 -15.60 -54.58
CA LYS A 271 46.36 -16.76 -55.42
C LYS A 271 44.96 -16.66 -56.05
N ALA A 272 44.83 -15.84 -57.08
CA ALA A 272 43.82 -16.01 -58.11
C ALA A 272 44.30 -15.36 -59.43
N GLN A 273 44.46 -16.18 -60.47
CA GLN A 273 44.66 -15.75 -61.86
C GLN A 273 43.32 -15.34 -62.50
N PRO A 274 43.33 -14.53 -63.57
CA PRO A 274 42.14 -13.89 -64.11
C PRO A 274 41.50 -14.69 -65.26
N SER A 275 40.18 -14.59 -65.40
CA SER A 275 39.49 -14.80 -66.69
C SER A 275 38.18 -14.02 -66.76
N SER A 276 38.21 -13.01 -67.62
CA SER A 276 37.21 -12.49 -68.57
C SER A 276 35.69 -12.55 -68.32
N VAL A 277 35.11 -11.34 -68.36
CA VAL A 277 33.97 -10.88 -69.21
C VAL A 277 32.58 -11.45 -68.94
N THR A 278 31.62 -10.61 -68.53
CA THR A 278 30.51 -10.13 -69.41
C THR A 278 29.60 -9.13 -68.68
N THR A 279 29.43 -8.00 -69.36
CA THR A 279 28.48 -6.88 -69.25
C THR A 279 27.03 -7.28 -68.91
N THR A 280 26.31 -6.48 -68.11
CA THR A 280 24.95 -5.96 -68.43
C THR A 280 24.62 -4.75 -67.54
N THR A 281 24.08 -3.75 -68.23
CA THR A 281 23.76 -2.35 -67.91
C THR A 281 22.42 -2.18 -67.19
N VAL A 282 22.15 -0.94 -66.71
CA VAL A 282 20.86 -0.20 -66.53
C VAL A 282 20.71 0.28 -65.06
N VAL A 283 21.00 1.56 -64.72
CA VAL A 283 20.17 2.81 -64.82
C VAL A 283 19.00 2.74 -63.80
N THR A 284 18.65 3.66 -62.89
CA THR A 284 18.78 5.13 -62.65
C THR A 284 18.35 5.42 -61.18
N THR A 285 19.03 6.35 -60.50
CA THR A 285 18.58 7.55 -59.71
C THR A 285 17.28 7.61 -58.85
N PRO A 286 17.09 8.62 -57.94
CA PRO A 286 16.87 8.38 -56.51
C PRO A 286 15.57 8.99 -55.92
N ALA A 287 15.46 8.92 -54.58
CA ALA A 287 14.86 9.90 -53.64
C ALA A 287 13.58 9.51 -52.85
N SER A 288 13.57 10.04 -51.61
CA SER A 288 12.41 10.46 -50.79
C SER A 288 11.87 9.50 -49.69
N ALA A 289 12.32 9.76 -48.45
CA ALA A 289 11.55 10.15 -47.24
C ALA A 289 10.33 9.31 -46.74
N PRO A 290 9.91 9.46 -45.47
CA PRO A 290 9.67 8.35 -44.55
C PRO A 290 8.19 8.05 -44.31
N VAL A 291 7.88 6.80 -43.93
CA VAL A 291 6.54 6.44 -43.41
C VAL A 291 6.65 5.50 -42.21
N SER A 292 5.93 5.89 -41.17
CA SER A 292 5.66 5.23 -39.89
C SER A 292 4.95 3.88 -40.03
N SER A 293 5.29 2.92 -39.16
CA SER A 293 4.35 1.92 -38.61
C SER A 293 4.89 1.28 -37.32
N PRO A 294 4.01 0.90 -36.37
CA PRO A 294 4.37 0.42 -35.04
C PRO A 294 4.56 -1.11 -35.02
N VAL A 295 5.47 -1.60 -34.16
CA VAL A 295 5.69 -3.05 -33.96
C VAL A 295 5.15 -3.47 -32.58
N GLY A 296 4.04 -4.19 -32.63
CA GLY A 296 3.80 -5.50 -31.98
C GLY A 296 4.19 -5.71 -30.52
N SER A 297 3.17 -5.71 -29.65
CA SER A 297 3.21 -6.33 -28.32
C SER A 297 3.14 -7.86 -28.43
N VAL A 298 4.11 -8.55 -27.85
CA VAL A 298 4.15 -10.02 -27.72
C VAL A 298 3.48 -10.45 -26.41
N ALA A 299 2.47 -11.30 -26.51
CA ALA A 299 1.83 -11.98 -25.39
C ALA A 299 2.53 -13.31 -25.05
N PRO A 300 2.60 -13.72 -23.77
CA PRO A 300 2.84 -15.11 -23.41
C PRO A 300 1.62 -15.77 -22.75
N GLY A 301 1.08 -16.79 -23.43
CA GLY A 301 0.69 -18.09 -22.88
C GLY A 301 -0.34 -18.17 -21.76
N ALA A 302 -1.63 -18.20 -22.13
CA ALA A 302 -2.68 -18.81 -21.30
C ALA A 302 -2.80 -20.31 -21.64
N ARG A 303 -2.70 -21.17 -20.63
CA ARG A 303 -3.11 -22.58 -20.72
C ARG A 303 -4.64 -22.63 -20.80
N LYS A 304 -5.15 -23.36 -21.80
CA LYS A 304 -6.55 -23.77 -21.91
C LYS A 304 -6.84 -24.78 -20.81
N ASP A 305 -7.74 -24.42 -19.89
CA ASP A 305 -8.49 -25.42 -19.12
C ASP A 305 -9.90 -25.54 -19.73
N GLU A 306 -10.29 -26.80 -19.91
CA GLU A 306 -11.50 -27.29 -20.54
C GLU A 306 -12.78 -26.71 -19.92
N HIS A 307 -13.50 -25.92 -20.72
CA HIS A 307 -14.96 -25.84 -20.63
C HIS A 307 -15.52 -25.53 -22.02
N ALA A 308 -15.48 -26.53 -22.91
CA ALA A 308 -16.28 -26.56 -24.13
C ALA A 308 -16.26 -27.96 -24.77
N GLN A 309 -17.33 -28.73 -24.56
CA GLN A 309 -17.86 -29.76 -25.46
C GLN A 309 -19.30 -30.04 -24.98
N GLY A 310 -20.35 -30.01 -25.78
CA GLY A 310 -20.43 -30.08 -27.23
C GLY A 310 -21.38 -29.05 -27.84
N ALA A 311 -21.13 -28.80 -29.12
CA ALA A 311 -21.98 -28.09 -30.04
C ALA A 311 -23.20 -28.95 -30.42
N THR A 312 -24.39 -28.34 -30.47
CA THR A 312 -25.28 -28.21 -31.64
C THR A 312 -26.64 -27.73 -31.13
N ASP A 313 -26.97 -26.48 -31.48
CA ASP A 313 -28.31 -25.99 -31.85
C ASP A 313 -28.47 -24.50 -31.52
N SER A 314 -27.91 -23.75 -32.47
CA SER A 314 -28.19 -22.40 -32.92
C SER A 314 -29.28 -21.59 -32.19
N ALA A 315 -28.83 -20.49 -31.60
CA ALA A 315 -29.49 -19.18 -31.53
C ALA A 315 -30.79 -19.02 -30.71
N ALA A 316 -31.46 -20.09 -30.29
CA ALA A 316 -32.68 -20.00 -29.46
C ALA A 316 -32.43 -20.22 -27.95
N ALA A 317 -31.31 -20.85 -27.57
CA ALA A 317 -30.94 -21.06 -26.16
C ALA A 317 -30.23 -19.85 -25.53
N ALA A 318 -29.59 -19.01 -26.35
CA ALA A 318 -28.86 -17.81 -25.89
C ALA A 318 -29.79 -16.69 -25.36
N SER A 319 -31.10 -16.79 -25.61
CA SER A 319 -32.10 -15.80 -25.17
C SER A 319 -33.04 -16.31 -24.07
N ARG A 320 -32.80 -17.52 -23.53
CA ARG A 320 -33.60 -18.11 -22.43
C ARG A 320 -32.81 -18.46 -21.17
N ALA A 321 -31.49 -18.33 -21.18
CA ALA A 321 -30.70 -18.26 -19.95
C ALA A 321 -30.86 -16.86 -19.32
N ALA A 322 -31.99 -16.62 -18.67
CA ALA A 322 -32.14 -15.53 -17.73
C ALA A 322 -31.04 -15.71 -16.66
N GLN A 323 -30.00 -14.89 -16.82
CA GLN A 323 -28.76 -14.89 -16.06
C GLN A 323 -29.07 -14.95 -14.56
N HIS A 324 -28.64 -16.01 -13.90
CA HIS A 324 -28.64 -16.07 -12.44
C HIS A 324 -27.86 -14.88 -11.87
N PRO A 325 -28.17 -14.38 -10.66
CA PRO A 325 -27.63 -13.12 -10.13
C PRO A 325 -26.11 -12.96 -10.23
N PHE A 326 -25.36 -14.07 -10.20
CA PHE A 326 -23.91 -14.09 -10.28
C PHE A 326 -23.33 -14.62 -11.61
N SER A 327 -24.06 -14.47 -12.72
CA SER A 327 -23.62 -14.94 -14.04
C SER A 327 -22.35 -14.21 -14.49
N GLY A 328 -21.38 -14.94 -15.03
CA GLY A 328 -20.08 -14.39 -15.44
C GLY A 328 -19.06 -14.17 -14.30
N MET A 329 -19.39 -14.57 -13.07
CA MET A 329 -18.45 -14.57 -11.93
C MET A 329 -18.07 -15.98 -11.52
N GLY A 330 -16.82 -16.18 -11.11
CA GLY A 330 -16.36 -17.42 -10.47
C GLY A 330 -16.80 -17.43 -9.00
N ILE A 331 -17.31 -18.56 -8.51
CA ILE A 331 -17.69 -18.72 -7.11
C ILE A 331 -16.79 -19.78 -6.47
N HIS A 332 -16.06 -19.39 -5.43
CA HIS A 332 -15.08 -20.23 -4.75
C HIS A 332 -15.45 -20.40 -3.28
N VAL A 333 -15.12 -21.53 -2.68
CA VAL A 333 -15.26 -21.75 -1.24
C VAL A 333 -14.08 -21.09 -0.53
N ALA A 334 -14.36 -20.09 0.32
CA ALA A 334 -13.36 -19.40 1.13
C ALA A 334 -13.25 -19.97 2.56
N GLY A 335 -14.33 -20.56 3.07
CA GLY A 335 -14.34 -21.16 4.40
C GLY A 335 -15.55 -22.04 4.66
N TRP A 336 -15.43 -22.92 5.65
CA TRP A 336 -16.49 -23.81 6.10
C TRP A 336 -16.47 -23.90 7.63
N ALA A 337 -17.65 -23.98 8.23
CA ALA A 337 -17.82 -24.23 9.66
C ALA A 337 -19.01 -25.16 9.89
N ARG A 338 -18.86 -26.11 10.82
CA ARG A 338 -19.93 -27.01 11.26
C ARG A 338 -20.31 -26.70 12.70
N ASN A 339 -21.59 -26.39 12.91
CA ASN A 339 -22.14 -26.21 14.24
C ASN A 339 -23.17 -27.31 14.50
N GLY A 340 -22.97 -28.12 15.54
CA GLY A 340 -23.73 -29.35 15.81
C GLY A 340 -25.26 -29.18 15.88
N SER A 341 -25.77 -27.98 16.14
CA SER A 341 -27.21 -27.67 16.19
C SER A 341 -27.74 -26.86 15.00
N GLN A 342 -26.86 -26.24 14.19
CA GLN A 342 -27.24 -25.32 13.11
C GLN A 342 -26.75 -25.74 11.70
N GLY A 343 -26.22 -26.96 11.57
CA GLY A 343 -25.78 -27.52 10.30
C GLY A 343 -24.41 -27.00 9.83
N GLU A 344 -24.11 -27.25 8.57
CA GLU A 344 -22.87 -26.83 7.90
C GLU A 344 -23.08 -25.48 7.22
N ARG A 345 -22.11 -24.58 7.38
CA ARG A 345 -22.10 -23.24 6.77
C ARG A 345 -20.87 -23.05 5.92
N TYR A 346 -21.09 -22.49 4.74
CA TYR A 346 -20.03 -22.12 3.80
C TYR A 346 -19.93 -20.60 3.68
N VAL A 347 -18.71 -20.15 3.50
CA VAL A 347 -18.36 -18.80 3.05
C VAL A 347 -17.81 -18.93 1.65
N PHE A 348 -18.36 -18.17 0.72
CA PHE A 348 -17.98 -18.13 -0.67
C PHE A 348 -17.30 -16.80 -1.01
N GLU A 349 -16.49 -16.80 -2.05
CA GLU A 349 -15.86 -15.61 -2.57
C GLU A 349 -16.03 -15.57 -4.08
N LEU A 350 -16.56 -14.46 -4.56
CA LEU A 350 -16.80 -14.18 -5.96
C LEU A 350 -15.51 -13.66 -6.59
N SER A 351 -15.19 -14.14 -7.78
CA SER A 351 -14.09 -13.65 -8.59
C SER A 351 -14.56 -13.20 -9.97
N GLN A 352 -13.92 -12.16 -10.50
CA GLN A 352 -14.10 -11.71 -11.87
C GLN A 352 -12.72 -11.49 -12.48
N ASN A 353 -12.48 -12.05 -13.66
CA ASN A 353 -11.16 -12.01 -14.32
C ASN A 353 -9.99 -12.48 -13.42
N GLY A 354 -10.24 -13.50 -12.58
CA GLY A 354 -9.23 -14.05 -11.68
C GLY A 354 -8.88 -13.17 -10.47
N VAL A 355 -9.68 -12.12 -10.19
CA VAL A 355 -9.53 -11.28 -9.01
C VAL A 355 -10.74 -11.47 -8.09
N PRO A 356 -10.55 -11.76 -6.79
CA PRO A 356 -11.65 -11.78 -5.83
C PRO A 356 -12.30 -10.39 -5.68
N VAL A 357 -13.62 -10.31 -5.84
CA VAL A 357 -14.39 -9.05 -5.85
C VAL A 357 -15.32 -8.90 -4.65
N SER A 358 -15.82 -9.99 -4.08
CA SER A 358 -16.76 -9.94 -2.95
C SER A 358 -16.83 -11.27 -2.20
N THR A 359 -17.17 -11.22 -0.91
CA THR A 359 -17.44 -12.41 -0.07
C THR A 359 -18.94 -12.56 0.14
N LEU A 360 -19.46 -13.78 0.02
CA LEU A 360 -20.88 -14.10 0.24
C LEU A 360 -21.02 -15.26 1.23
N TYR A 361 -22.00 -15.18 2.11
CA TYR A 361 -22.34 -16.29 2.99
C TYR A 361 -23.35 -17.25 2.33
N GLY A 362 -23.36 -18.52 2.74
CA GLY A 362 -24.27 -19.51 2.17
C GLY A 362 -25.76 -19.14 2.27
N ASP A 363 -26.16 -18.41 3.31
CA ASP A 363 -27.53 -17.88 3.47
C ASP A 363 -27.84 -16.72 2.51
N GLU A 364 -26.85 -15.92 2.13
CA GLU A 364 -26.97 -14.89 1.09
C GLU A 364 -27.13 -15.51 -0.29
N LEU A 365 -26.39 -16.58 -0.57
CA LEU A 365 -26.57 -17.37 -1.79
C LEU A 365 -27.96 -18.00 -1.84
N ALA A 366 -28.44 -18.53 -0.71
CA ALA A 366 -29.79 -19.06 -0.59
C ALA A 366 -30.87 -17.99 -0.84
N ARG A 367 -30.70 -16.79 -0.28
CA ARG A 367 -31.59 -15.65 -0.54
C ARG A 367 -31.57 -15.18 -2.00
N ALA A 368 -30.44 -15.35 -2.69
CA ALA A 368 -30.30 -15.07 -4.11
C ALA A 368 -30.89 -16.18 -5.01
N GLY A 369 -31.55 -17.20 -4.43
CA GLY A 369 -32.22 -18.28 -5.15
C GLY A 369 -31.36 -19.50 -5.45
N TYR A 370 -30.14 -19.57 -4.90
CA TYR A 370 -29.25 -20.73 -5.07
C TYR A 370 -29.48 -21.77 -3.99
N LYS A 371 -29.50 -23.05 -4.36
CA LYS A 371 -29.47 -24.14 -3.40
C LYS A 371 -28.03 -24.61 -3.21
N VAL A 372 -27.52 -24.44 -1.98
CA VAL A 372 -26.18 -24.89 -1.59
C VAL A 372 -26.29 -26.25 -0.91
N THR A 373 -25.68 -27.27 -1.50
CA THR A 373 -25.58 -28.61 -0.91
C THR A 373 -24.14 -28.86 -0.49
N ALA A 374 -23.95 -29.16 0.79
CA ALA A 374 -22.64 -29.50 1.34
C ALA A 374 -22.12 -30.81 0.73
N VAL A 375 -20.88 -30.81 0.24
CA VAL A 375 -20.21 -32.01 -0.29
C VAL A 375 -19.00 -32.35 0.58
N SER A 376 -18.16 -31.36 0.87
CA SER A 376 -17.03 -31.48 1.79
C SER A 376 -16.64 -30.09 2.32
N PRO A 377 -15.76 -29.97 3.34
CA PRO A 377 -15.31 -28.67 3.82
C PRO A 377 -14.72 -27.74 2.76
N CYS A 378 -14.28 -28.30 1.62
CA CYS A 378 -13.68 -27.55 0.52
C CYS A 378 -14.42 -27.67 -0.82
N ALA A 379 -15.62 -28.24 -0.81
CA ALA A 379 -16.47 -28.33 -1.99
C ALA A 379 -17.95 -28.22 -1.62
N ALA A 380 -18.68 -27.40 -2.37
CA ALA A 380 -20.13 -27.29 -2.25
C ALA A 380 -20.76 -27.34 -3.64
N LYS A 381 -21.87 -28.08 -3.76
CA LYS A 381 -22.68 -28.09 -4.98
C LYS A 381 -23.66 -26.92 -4.93
N ILE A 382 -23.71 -26.16 -6.01
CA ILE A 382 -24.56 -24.98 -6.15
C ILE A 382 -25.51 -25.23 -7.32
N ASP A 383 -26.81 -25.19 -7.01
CA ASP A 383 -27.89 -25.35 -7.99
C ASP A 383 -28.69 -24.05 -8.10
N TYR A 384 -29.05 -23.63 -9.31
CA TYR A 384 -29.94 -22.50 -9.57
C TYR A 384 -30.99 -22.89 -10.60
N GLY A 385 -32.25 -22.96 -10.17
CA GLY A 385 -33.33 -23.49 -10.99
C GLY A 385 -33.09 -24.96 -11.39
N THR A 386 -33.52 -25.33 -12.60
CA THR A 386 -33.41 -26.69 -13.15
C THR A 386 -32.30 -26.86 -14.18
N GLU A 387 -31.60 -25.77 -14.54
CA GLU A 387 -30.67 -25.75 -15.68
C GLU A 387 -29.22 -25.44 -15.30
N VAL A 388 -28.97 -24.89 -14.10
CA VAL A 388 -27.63 -24.46 -13.68
C VAL A 388 -27.18 -25.26 -12.46
N HIS A 389 -26.15 -26.07 -12.64
CA HIS A 389 -25.56 -26.93 -11.62
C HIS A 389 -24.04 -26.87 -11.72
N PHE A 390 -23.34 -26.47 -10.67
CA PHE A 390 -21.88 -26.46 -10.64
C PHE A 390 -21.33 -26.67 -9.23
N PHE A 391 -20.03 -26.92 -9.12
CA PHE A 391 -19.35 -27.10 -7.84
C PHE A 391 -18.40 -25.94 -7.57
N ALA A 392 -18.60 -25.26 -6.44
CA ALA A 392 -17.62 -24.32 -5.92
C ALA A 392 -16.58 -25.09 -5.09
N ARG A 393 -15.31 -24.76 -5.25
CA ARG A 393 -14.17 -25.38 -4.55
C ARG A 393 -13.28 -24.32 -3.90
N CYS A 394 -12.36 -24.70 -3.02
CA CYS A 394 -11.34 -23.76 -2.53
C CYS A 394 -10.22 -23.50 -3.56
N ASP A 395 -10.60 -23.17 -4.79
CA ASP A 395 -9.70 -22.83 -5.89
C ASP A 395 -9.69 -21.31 -6.15
N LEU A 396 -9.85 -20.53 -5.07
CA LEU A 396 -9.79 -19.08 -5.14
C LEU A 396 -8.51 -18.64 -5.88
N PRO A 397 -8.61 -17.85 -6.96
CA PRO A 397 -7.46 -17.46 -7.75
C PRO A 397 -6.50 -16.65 -6.89
N ARG A 398 -5.32 -17.23 -6.63
CA ARG A 398 -4.21 -16.56 -5.95
C ARG A 398 -3.34 -15.94 -7.04
N GLN A 399 -3.27 -14.62 -7.08
CA GLN A 399 -2.24 -13.96 -7.88
C GLN A 399 -0.88 -14.23 -7.23
N THR A 400 -0.19 -15.26 -7.73
CA THR A 400 1.23 -15.44 -7.45
C THR A 400 1.97 -14.34 -8.18
N MET A 401 2.38 -13.29 -7.47
CA MET A 401 3.41 -12.39 -7.95
C MET A 401 4.69 -13.22 -8.05
N SER A 402 5.02 -13.69 -9.26
CA SER A 402 6.24 -14.45 -9.52
C SER A 402 7.44 -13.52 -9.34
N PRO A 403 8.30 -13.70 -8.31
CA PRO A 403 9.60 -13.08 -8.27
C PRO A 403 10.49 -13.94 -9.18
N GLY A 404 10.97 -13.39 -10.28
CA GLY A 404 11.84 -14.14 -11.20
C GLY A 404 13.08 -14.72 -10.49
N GLY A 405 13.41 -15.97 -10.83
CA GLY A 405 14.73 -16.58 -10.62
C GLY A 405 14.76 -17.75 -9.63
N ALA A 406 14.85 -18.97 -10.17
CA ALA A 406 14.98 -20.24 -9.47
C ALA A 406 16.29 -20.37 -8.67
N VAL A 407 16.24 -21.05 -7.51
CA VAL A 407 17.20 -22.11 -7.14
C VAL A 407 16.63 -23.02 -6.06
N ASP A 408 17.02 -24.29 -6.15
CA ASP A 408 16.51 -25.50 -5.52
C ASP A 408 16.46 -25.52 -3.99
N GLY A 409 15.44 -26.19 -3.45
CA GLY A 409 15.30 -26.46 -2.02
C GLY A 409 14.65 -27.83 -1.75
N LYS A 410 15.49 -28.81 -1.46
CA LYS A 410 15.14 -30.13 -0.89
C LYS A 410 14.43 -29.93 0.46
N PRO A 411 13.42 -30.75 0.84
CA PRO A 411 12.66 -30.52 2.08
C PRO A 411 13.46 -30.98 3.31
N VAL A 412 13.49 -30.14 4.34
CA VAL A 412 13.94 -30.50 5.70
C VAL A 412 12.70 -30.72 6.55
N GLY A 413 12.62 -31.90 7.16
CA GLY A 413 11.44 -32.42 7.84
C GLY A 413 11.13 -31.78 9.20
N ASP A 414 9.86 -31.91 9.56
CA ASP A 414 9.27 -31.59 10.84
C ASP A 414 9.75 -32.50 11.98
N GLY A 415 9.76 -31.94 13.19
CA GLY A 415 9.32 -32.66 14.39
C GLY A 415 10.35 -32.82 15.52
N ALA A 416 10.13 -32.14 16.65
CA ALA A 416 10.03 -32.79 17.96
C ALA A 416 9.62 -31.78 19.07
N ALA A 417 8.36 -31.94 19.50
CA ALA A 417 7.78 -31.83 20.84
C ALA A 417 8.49 -31.05 21.96
N ALA A 418 7.75 -30.08 22.50
CA ALA A 418 7.92 -29.52 23.83
C ALA A 418 7.49 -30.52 24.91
N ALA A 419 8.28 -30.64 25.98
CA ALA A 419 7.91 -31.31 27.23
C ALA A 419 7.88 -30.29 28.38
N ALA A 420 6.78 -30.31 29.14
CA ALA A 420 6.54 -29.49 30.32
C ALA A 420 7.34 -30.00 31.54
N PRO A 421 7.62 -29.15 32.56
CA PRO A 421 8.29 -29.56 33.77
C PRO A 421 7.31 -30.18 34.78
N ALA A 422 7.67 -31.32 35.36
CA ALA A 422 7.00 -31.93 36.49
C ALA A 422 7.71 -31.56 37.80
N SER A 423 6.88 -31.33 38.80
CA SER A 423 7.18 -31.13 40.22
C SER A 423 8.01 -32.25 40.85
N THR A 424 9.08 -31.89 41.57
CA THR A 424 9.33 -32.29 42.98
C THR A 424 10.43 -31.42 43.56
#